data_AF-A0A1H6VLB2-F1
#
_entry.id   AF-A0A1H6VLB2-F1
#
_cell.length_a   1.000
_cell.length_b   1.000
_cell.length_c   1.000
_cell.angle_alpha   90.00
_cell.angle_beta   90.00
_cell.angle_gamma   90.00
#
_symmetry.space_group_name_H-M   'P 1'
#
loop_
_entity.id
_entity.type
_entity.pdbx_description
1 polymer ?
#
loop_
_entity_poly.entity_id
_entity_poly.type
_entity_poly.pdbx_seq_one_letter_code
_entity_poly.pdbx_strand_id
1 'polypeptide(L)'
;MLILLTIVICVTSYLMNINTFLLYISYVVGFAILKGILSDELKDVFNIKKAKDIYNEVGFLNSIISFSSLLSITVYYIFSEYEHVSFVDTVPIILCYILIYRFLFWDIAYKVNNLFLKNSH
;
A
#
# COMPACT_ATOMS: atom_id res chain seq x y z
N MET A 1 5.66 -6.51 9.75
CA MET A 1 4.86 -7.53 9.04
C MET A 1 4.47 -7.11 7.62
N LEU A 2 3.91 -5.92 7.41
CA LEU A 2 3.47 -5.47 6.07
C LEU A 2 4.57 -5.51 4.99
N ILE A 3 5.78 -5.05 5.30
CA ILE A 3 6.93 -5.11 4.37
C ILE A 3 7.26 -6.57 4.01
N LEU A 4 7.32 -7.46 5.01
CA LEU A 4 7.59 -8.89 4.78
C LEU A 4 6.51 -9.52 3.89
N LEU A 5 5.24 -9.24 4.15
CA LEU A 5 4.13 -9.70 3.31
C LEU A 5 4.30 -9.21 1.86
N THR A 6 4.66 -7.94 1.68
CA THR A 6 4.88 -7.35 0.35
C THR A 6 6.02 -8.05 -0.38
N ILE A 7 7.15 -8.29 0.30
CA ILE A 7 8.29 -9.01 -0.27
C ILE A 7 7.88 -10.42 -0.68
N VAL A 8 7.18 -11.15 0.20
CA VAL A 8 6.70 -12.51 -0.09
C VAL A 8 5.80 -12.51 -1.32
N ILE A 9 4.87 -11.55 -1.44
CA ILE A 9 3.98 -11.40 -2.61
C ILE A 9 4.78 -11.13 -3.88
N CYS A 10 5.78 -10.25 -3.86
CA CYS A 10 6.61 -10.00 -5.03
C CYS A 10 7.41 -11.25 -5.44
N VAL A 11 7.99 -11.97 -4.47
CA VAL A 11 8.78 -13.18 -4.73
C VAL A 11 7.89 -14.30 -5.28
N THR A 12 6.73 -14.56 -4.67
CA THR A 12 5.81 -15.60 -5.14
C THR A 12 5.27 -15.27 -6.54
N SER A 13 4.93 -14.01 -6.79
CA SER A 13 4.51 -13.55 -8.11
C SER A 13 5.58 -13.79 -9.17
N TYR A 14 6.84 -13.49 -8.85
CA TYR A 14 7.96 -13.73 -9.75
C TYR A 14 8.12 -15.23 -10.06
N LEU A 15 8.07 -16.10 -9.04
CA LEU A 15 8.19 -17.55 -9.23
C LEU A 15 7.03 -18.16 -10.03
N MET A 16 5.84 -17.60 -9.88
CA MET A 16 4.62 -18.06 -10.56
C MET A 16 4.38 -17.38 -11.91
N ASN A 17 5.25 -16.44 -12.31
CA ASN A 17 5.12 -15.63 -13.52
C ASN A 17 3.74 -14.95 -13.64
N ILE A 18 3.24 -14.41 -12.53
CA ILE A 18 1.94 -13.73 -12.48
C ILE A 18 2.07 -12.37 -13.18
N ASN A 19 1.03 -11.99 -13.92
CA ASN A 19 0.96 -10.66 -14.53
C ASN A 19 1.09 -9.55 -13.46
N THR A 20 2.10 -8.71 -13.61
CA THR A 20 2.53 -7.70 -12.63
C THR A 20 1.54 -6.56 -12.48
N PHE A 21 0.85 -6.16 -13.55
CA PHE A 21 -0.25 -5.20 -13.48
C PHE A 21 -1.40 -5.74 -12.62
N LEU A 22 -1.83 -6.97 -12.86
CA LEU A 22 -2.87 -7.63 -12.04
C LEU A 22 -2.42 -7.77 -10.58
N LEU A 23 -1.15 -8.09 -10.34
CA LEU A 23 -0.59 -8.14 -8.99
C LEU A 23 -0.68 -6.78 -8.29
N TYR A 24 -0.23 -5.71 -8.96
CA TYR A 24 -0.24 -4.36 -8.39
C TYR A 24 -1.66 -3.91 -8.04
N ILE A 25 -2.60 -4.05 -8.98
CA ILE A 25 -4.00 -3.66 -8.77
C ILE A 25 -4.64 -4.53 -7.68
N SER A 26 -4.46 -5.84 -7.71
CA SER A 26 -5.03 -6.73 -6.68
C SER A 26 -4.45 -6.44 -5.29
N TYR A 27 -3.18 -6.07 -5.20
CA TYR A 27 -2.55 -5.64 -3.95
C TYR A 27 -3.21 -4.36 -3.41
N VAL A 28 -3.34 -3.33 -4.24
CA VAL A 28 -3.97 -2.05 -3.83
C VAL A 28 -5.44 -2.24 -3.47
N VAL A 29 -6.19 -2.96 -4.30
CA VAL A 29 -7.63 -3.23 -4.09
C VAL A 29 -7.84 -4.12 -2.87
N GLY A 30 -7.02 -5.15 -2.68
CA GLY A 30 -7.11 -6.05 -1.52
C GLY A 30 -6.91 -5.29 -0.21
N PHE A 31 -5.95 -4.37 -0.15
CA PHE A 31 -5.77 -3.50 1.00
C PHE A 31 -6.89 -2.46 1.16
N ALA A 32 -7.44 -1.94 0.07
CA ALA A 32 -8.60 -1.06 0.13
C ALA A 32 -9.84 -1.78 0.71
N ILE A 33 -10.08 -3.04 0.32
CA ILE A 33 -11.15 -3.88 0.87
C ILE A 33 -10.90 -4.17 2.35
N LEU A 34 -9.69 -4.61 2.70
CA LEU A 34 -9.32 -4.86 4.10
C LEU A 34 -9.55 -3.62 4.96
N LYS A 35 -9.15 -2.45 4.45
CA LYS A 35 -9.38 -1.18 5.11
C LYS A 35 -10.86 -0.84 5.23
N GLY A 36 -11.65 -1.13 4.20
CA GLY A 36 -13.11 -1.03 4.22
C GLY A 36 -13.74 -1.82 5.36
N ILE A 37 -13.28 -3.05 5.59
CA ILE A 37 -13.77 -3.92 6.67
C ILE A 37 -13.36 -3.37 8.06
N LEU A 38 -12.21 -2.70 8.15
CA LEU A 38 -11.66 -2.16 9.41
C LEU A 38 -12.09 -0.74 9.74
N SER A 39 -12.88 -0.11 8.88
CA SER A 39 -13.27 1.28 9.03
C SER A 39 -14.78 1.37 9.21
N ASP A 40 -15.23 2.19 10.16
CA ASP A 40 -16.66 2.36 10.42
C ASP A 40 -17.34 3.21 9.34
N GLU A 41 -16.60 4.14 8.73
CA GLU A 41 -17.12 5.04 7.70
C GLU A 41 -16.24 5.08 6.43
N LEU A 42 -16.86 5.40 5.29
CA LEU A 42 -16.17 5.52 3.99
C LEU A 42 -15.05 6.57 4.02
N LYS A 43 -15.22 7.66 4.78
CA LYS A 43 -14.22 8.72 4.94
C LYS A 43 -12.91 8.19 5.57
N ASP A 44 -13.03 7.17 6.42
CA ASP A 44 -11.90 6.54 7.11
C ASP A 44 -11.21 5.49 6.22
N VAL A 45 -11.92 4.96 5.22
CA VAL A 45 -11.33 4.14 4.15
C VAL A 45 -10.42 4.99 3.26
N PHE A 46 -10.84 6.21 2.92
CA PHE A 46 -10.07 7.10 2.06
C PHE A 46 -9.20 8.12 2.81
N ASN A 47 -9.02 8.00 4.13
CA ASN A 47 -8.20 8.91 4.93
C ASN A 47 -8.54 10.40 4.69
N ILE A 48 -9.84 10.73 4.56
CA ILE A 48 -10.32 12.09 4.31
C ILE A 48 -10.30 12.89 5.62
N LYS A 49 -9.10 13.10 6.16
CA LYS A 49 -8.79 13.89 7.36
C LYS A 49 -7.48 14.65 7.15
N LYS A 50 -7.22 15.67 7.97
CA LYS A 50 -5.98 16.47 7.82
C LYS A 50 -4.77 15.57 8.03
N ALA A 51 -3.73 15.79 7.24
CA ALA A 51 -2.48 15.02 7.29
C ALA A 51 -1.88 14.97 8.71
N LYS A 52 -1.94 16.10 9.44
CA LYS A 52 -1.48 16.21 10.83
C LYS A 52 -2.23 15.24 11.75
N ASP A 53 -3.53 15.10 11.59
CA ASP A 53 -4.36 14.24 12.43
C ASP A 53 -4.02 12.77 12.17
N ILE A 54 -3.82 12.39 10.90
CA ILE A 54 -3.37 11.03 10.52
C ILE A 54 -2.02 10.74 11.15
N TYR A 55 -1.07 11.67 11.00
CA TYR A 55 0.28 11.48 11.48
C TYR A 55 0.33 11.31 13.00
N ASN A 56 -0.46 12.10 13.74
CA ASN A 56 -0.56 12.00 15.20
C ASN A 56 -1.13 10.65 15.66
N GLU A 57 -2.07 10.07 14.91
CA GLU A 57 -2.71 8.79 15.24
C GLU A 57 -1.84 7.59 14.83
N VAL A 58 -1.36 7.60 13.58
CA VAL A 58 -0.62 6.47 12.97
C VAL A 58 0.81 6.42 13.47
N GLY A 59 1.43 7.58 13.68
CA GLY A 59 2.83 7.71 14.05
C GLY A 59 3.80 7.54 12.88
N PHE A 60 5.05 7.94 13.12
CA PHE A 60 6.11 7.98 12.10
C PHE A 60 6.45 6.59 11.53
N LEU A 61 6.69 5.60 12.41
CA LEU A 61 7.13 4.27 12.00
C LEU A 61 6.09 3.56 11.12
N ASN A 62 4.81 3.60 11.50
CA ASN A 62 3.75 3.01 10.70
C ASN A 62 3.60 3.75 9.35
N SER A 63 3.72 5.07 9.34
CA SER A 63 3.67 5.86 8.10
C SER A 63 4.77 5.46 7.12
N ILE A 64 6.00 5.22 7.60
CA ILE A 64 7.12 4.72 6.80
C ILE A 64 6.86 3.30 6.33
N ILE A 65 6.39 2.40 7.20
CA ILE A 65 6.13 1.01 6.84
C ILE A 65 5.10 0.94 5.69
N SER A 66 4.00 1.69 5.80
CA SER A 66 2.99 1.81 4.75
C SER A 66 3.58 2.36 3.44
N PHE A 67 4.41 3.41 3.54
CA PHE A 67 5.07 4.02 2.40
C PHE A 67 6.01 3.05 1.70
N SER A 68 6.95 2.47 2.44
CA SER A 68 7.94 1.53 1.91
C SER A 68 7.29 0.30 1.30
N SER A 69 6.22 -0.20 1.89
CA SER A 69 5.44 -1.32 1.35
C SER A 69 4.83 -0.98 -0.02
N LEU A 70 4.12 0.15 -0.13
CA LEU A 70 3.59 0.58 -1.43
C LEU A 70 4.71 0.86 -2.44
N LEU A 71 5.84 1.41 -1.98
CA LEU A 71 6.98 1.70 -2.82
C LEU A 71 7.57 0.41 -3.40
N SER A 72 7.75 -0.63 -2.57
CA SER A 72 8.30 -1.91 -3.00
C SER A 72 7.46 -2.56 -4.10
N ILE A 73 6.13 -2.63 -3.94
CA ILE A 73 5.27 -3.22 -4.97
C ILE A 73 5.23 -2.35 -6.24
N THR A 74 5.29 -1.02 -6.11
CA THR A 74 5.35 -0.10 -7.26
C THR A 74 6.65 -0.24 -8.03
N VAL A 75 7.78 -0.32 -7.33
CA VAL A 75 9.11 -0.54 -7.92
C VAL A 75 9.16 -1.89 -8.62
N TYR A 76 8.64 -2.95 -8.00
CA TYR A 76 8.52 -4.26 -8.62
C TYR A 76 7.70 -4.22 -9.92
N TYR A 77 6.55 -3.53 -9.89
CA TYR A 77 5.73 -3.35 -11.08
C TYR A 77 6.48 -2.62 -12.21
N ILE A 78 7.14 -1.49 -11.91
CA ILE A 78 7.91 -0.73 -12.91
C ILE A 78 9.00 -1.58 -13.56
N PHE A 79 9.82 -2.26 -12.76
CA PHE A 79 10.92 -3.08 -13.28
C PHE A 79 10.47 -4.29 -14.08
N SER A 80 9.27 -4.79 -13.82
CA SER A 80 8.75 -5.98 -14.49
C SER A 80 7.99 -5.66 -15.79
N GLU A 81 7.35 -4.49 -15.85
CA GLU A 81 6.51 -4.10 -16.99
C GLU A 81 7.25 -3.21 -18.00
N TYR A 82 8.21 -2.41 -17.56
CA TYR A 82 8.90 -1.44 -18.41
C TYR A 82 10.37 -1.84 -18.61
N GLU A 83 10.74 -2.18 -19.85
CA GLU A 83 12.15 -2.36 -20.24
C GLU A 83 12.93 -1.04 -20.15
N HIS A 84 12.28 0.07 -20.51
CA HIS A 84 12.84 1.42 -20.46
C HIS A 84 11.86 2.36 -19.77
N VAL A 85 12.33 3.01 -18.70
CA VAL A 85 11.52 3.93 -17.90
C VAL A 85 11.54 5.30 -18.58
N SER A 86 10.48 5.63 -19.32
CA SER A 86 10.32 6.96 -19.91
C SER A 86 9.74 7.95 -18.90
N PHE A 87 10.04 9.24 -19.07
CA PHE A 87 9.47 10.29 -18.22
C PHE A 87 7.94 10.36 -18.34
N VAL A 88 7.41 10.09 -19.54
CA VAL A 88 5.97 10.12 -19.84
C VAL A 88 5.22 9.05 -19.06
N ASP A 89 5.82 7.87 -18.87
CA ASP A 89 5.21 6.76 -18.12
C ASP A 89 5.41 6.92 -16.61
N THR A 90 6.55 7.51 -16.21
CA THR A 90 6.93 7.65 -14.80
C THR A 90 6.06 8.67 -14.06
N VAL A 91 5.74 9.80 -14.70
CA VAL A 91 4.96 10.88 -14.06
C VAL A 91 3.58 10.40 -13.61
N PRO A 92 2.76 9.75 -14.46
CA PRO A 92 1.49 9.15 -14.05
C PRO A 92 1.64 8.15 -12.90
N ILE A 93 2.66 7.30 -12.93
CA ILE A 93 2.89 6.30 -11.88
C ILE A 93 3.20 6.96 -10.54
N ILE A 94 4.04 8.00 -10.52
CA ILE A 94 4.34 8.77 -9.31
C ILE A 94 3.09 9.47 -8.78
N LEU A 95 2.27 10.08 -9.64
CA LEU A 95 1.04 10.72 -9.23
C LEU A 95 0.06 9.71 -8.61
N CYS A 96 -0.14 8.56 -9.26
CA CYS A 96 -0.95 7.47 -8.73
C CYS A 96 -0.40 6.98 -7.38
N TYR A 97 0.91 6.80 -7.27
CA TYR A 97 1.56 6.40 -6.02
C TYR A 97 1.26 7.37 -4.87
N ILE A 98 1.40 8.68 -5.11
CA ILE A 98 1.14 9.72 -4.11
C ILE A 98 -0.33 9.66 -3.66
N LEU A 99 -1.26 9.53 -4.59
CA LEU A 99 -2.70 9.46 -4.30
C LEU A 99 -3.05 8.18 -3.53
N ILE A 100 -2.57 7.03 -3.98
CA ILE A 100 -2.79 5.74 -3.31
C ILE A 100 -2.19 5.76 -1.91
N TYR A 101 -0.97 6.28 -1.74
CA TYR A 101 -0.36 6.44 -0.42
C TYR A 101 -1.22 7.32 0.47
N ARG A 102 -1.56 8.53 0.00
CA ARG A 102 -2.27 9.53 0.79
C ARG A 102 -3.62 9.04 1.27
N PHE A 103 -4.43 8.52 0.37
CA PHE A 103 -5.84 8.25 0.64
C PHE A 103 -6.09 6.79 1.07
N LEU A 104 -5.33 5.83 0.55
CA LEU A 104 -5.56 4.41 0.85
C LEU A 104 -4.56 3.85 1.85
N PHE A 105 -3.27 4.06 1.64
CA PHE A 105 -2.23 3.28 2.31
C PHE A 105 -1.69 3.88 3.61
N TRP A 106 -1.77 5.19 3.84
CA TRP A 106 -1.05 5.86 4.93
C TRP A 106 -1.17 5.14 6.29
N ASP A 107 -2.39 4.84 6.73
CA ASP A 107 -2.73 4.22 8.01
C ASP A 107 -2.77 2.68 7.98
N ILE A 108 -2.47 2.04 6.84
CA ILE A 108 -2.68 0.60 6.67
C ILE A 108 -1.82 -0.22 7.64
N ALA A 109 -0.55 0.15 7.83
CA ALA A 109 0.34 -0.54 8.77
C ALA A 109 -0.16 -0.44 10.21
N TYR A 110 -0.72 0.72 10.59
CA TYR A 110 -1.31 0.92 11.91
C TYR A 110 -2.55 0.04 12.10
N LYS A 111 -3.49 0.06 11.15
CA LYS A 111 -4.72 -0.76 11.20
C LYS A 111 -4.41 -2.25 11.26
N VAL A 112 -3.46 -2.71 10.45
CA VAL A 112 -2.98 -4.09 10.47
C VAL A 112 -2.39 -4.42 11.83
N ASN A 113 -1.45 -3.63 12.36
CA ASN A 113 -0.84 -3.90 13.68
C ASN A 113 -1.90 -3.94 14.80
N ASN A 114 -2.87 -3.03 14.80
CA ASN A 114 -3.93 -2.99 15.81
C ASN A 114 -4.83 -4.24 15.76
N LEU A 115 -5.10 -4.75 14.56
CA LEU A 115 -5.83 -6.02 14.34
C LEU A 115 -5.15 -7.21 15.04
N PHE A 116 -3.83 -7.33 14.88
CA PHE A 116 -3.07 -8.43 15.49
C PHE A 116 -3.00 -8.31 17.01
N LEU A 117 -2.84 -7.09 17.53
CA LEU A 117 -2.83 -6.85 18.97
C LEU A 117 -4.19 -7.15 19.62
N LYS A 118 -5.30 -6.77 18.96
CA LYS A 118 -6.66 -7.06 19.45
C LYS A 118 -6.97 -8.55 19.51
N ASN A 119 -6.37 -9.36 18.64
CA ASN A 119 -6.56 -10.81 18.61
C ASN A 119 -5.61 -11.58 19.57
N SER A 120 -4.68 -10.89 20.24
CA SER A 120 -3.75 -11.50 21.21
C SER A 120 -4.20 -11.40 22.68
N HIS A 121 -5.41 -10.89 22.93
CA HIS A 121 -6.08 -10.80 24.23
C HIS A 121 -7.43 -11.50 24.18
#